data_AF-A0A202B3W5-F1
#
_entry.id   AF-A0A202B3W5-F1
#
_cell.length_a   1.000
_cell.length_b   1.000
_cell.length_c   1.000
_cell.angle_alpha   90.00
_cell.angle_beta   90.00
_cell.angle_gamma   90.00
#
_symmetry.space_group_name_H-M   'P 1'
#
loop_
_entity.id
_entity.type
_entity.pdbx_description
1 polymer ?
#
loop_
_entity_poly.entity_id
_entity_poly.type
_entity_poly.pdbx_seq_one_letter_code
_entity_poly.pdbx_strand_id
1 'polypeptide(L)'
;MTIFYSAGTGGFYDSEIHAEGYPADAVQVEASVYEALFRGQEAGKLIQADGNGCPVLVDGPALSIEQQRQARIAHCQGEISRLEADQHRAVRELLTLMLGGAIPADALRTEAGQKLQQVDTAIARLRAMMERIGKAQTATELDEVV
;
A
#
# COMPACT_ATOMS: atom_id res chain seq x y z
N MET A 1 -7.11 -33.41 4.85
CA MET A 1 -7.69 -32.08 4.64
C MET A 1 -7.91 -31.87 3.16
N THR A 2 -9.16 -31.80 2.72
CA THR A 2 -9.54 -31.59 1.32
C THR A 2 -10.32 -30.29 1.21
N ILE A 3 -9.88 -29.40 0.34
CA ILE A 3 -10.56 -28.12 0.11
C ILE A 3 -11.50 -28.25 -1.08
N PHE A 4 -12.69 -27.68 -0.93
CA PHE A 4 -13.70 -27.52 -1.97
C PHE A 4 -14.00 -26.04 -2.17
N TYR A 5 -14.41 -25.66 -3.37
CA TYR A 5 -14.85 -24.30 -3.70
C TYR A 5 -16.24 -24.34 -4.32
N SER A 6 -17.17 -23.54 -3.80
CA SER A 6 -18.52 -23.40 -4.37
C SER A 6 -18.60 -22.12 -5.19
N ALA A 7 -18.97 -22.25 -6.46
CA ALA A 7 -19.19 -21.10 -7.33
C ALA A 7 -20.41 -20.27 -6.89
N GLY A 8 -21.44 -20.91 -6.36
CA GLY A 8 -22.68 -20.28 -5.90
C GLY A 8 -22.49 -19.40 -4.66
N THR A 9 -21.60 -19.78 -3.75
CA THR A 9 -21.29 -18.96 -2.56
C THR A 9 -20.02 -18.12 -2.72
N GLY A 10 -19.16 -18.46 -3.68
CA GLY A 10 -17.82 -17.88 -3.82
C GLY A 10 -16.87 -18.27 -2.68
N GLY A 11 -17.21 -19.31 -1.91
CA GLY A 11 -16.51 -19.70 -0.68
C GLY A 11 -15.70 -20.99 -0.80
N PHE A 12 -14.68 -21.11 0.05
CA PHE A 12 -13.93 -22.35 0.26
C PHE A 12 -14.46 -23.13 1.47
N TYR A 13 -14.50 -24.45 1.33
CA TYR A 13 -15.01 -25.38 2.33
C TYR A 13 -13.98 -26.46 2.57
N ASP A 14 -13.57 -26.61 3.81
CA ASP A 14 -12.70 -27.69 4.25
C ASP A 14 -13.52 -28.92 4.65
N SER A 15 -13.20 -30.10 4.11
CA SER A 15 -13.91 -31.36 4.38
C SER A 15 -13.91 -31.81 5.85
N GLU A 16 -12.88 -31.43 6.61
CA GLU A 16 -12.76 -31.79 8.02
C GLU A 16 -13.52 -30.81 8.91
N ILE A 17 -13.55 -29.52 8.55
CA ILE A 17 -14.28 -28.48 9.29
C ILE A 17 -15.78 -28.48 8.94
N HIS A 18 -16.11 -28.71 7.67
CA HIS A 18 -17.47 -28.68 7.12
C HIS A 18 -17.99 -30.09 6.85
N ALA A 19 -17.68 -31.03 7.76
CA ALA A 19 -18.09 -32.44 7.62
C ALA A 19 -19.61 -32.63 7.59
N GLU A 20 -20.38 -31.69 8.17
CA GLU A 20 -21.85 -31.71 8.15
C GLU A 20 -22.44 -31.31 6.78
N GLY A 21 -21.63 -30.75 5.88
CA GLY A 21 -22.00 -30.48 4.50
C GLY A 21 -21.38 -29.21 3.92
N TYR A 22 -21.29 -29.20 2.60
CA TYR A 22 -20.93 -28.05 1.77
C TYR A 22 -21.84 -28.03 0.52
N PRO A 23 -21.90 -26.91 -0.22
CA PRO A 23 -22.78 -26.78 -1.37
C PRO A 23 -22.59 -27.89 -2.42
N ALA A 24 -23.69 -28.31 -3.07
CA ALA A 24 -23.67 -29.39 -4.06
C ALA A 24 -22.88 -29.05 -5.33
N ASP A 25 -22.67 -27.76 -5.60
CA ASP A 25 -21.86 -27.24 -6.69
C ASP A 25 -20.37 -27.12 -6.33
N ALA A 26 -19.97 -27.53 -5.12
CA ALA A 26 -18.60 -27.38 -4.68
C ALA A 26 -17.67 -28.37 -5.41
N VAL A 27 -16.62 -27.83 -6.04
CA VAL A 27 -15.60 -28.61 -6.74
C VAL A 27 -14.36 -28.74 -5.88
N GLN A 28 -13.70 -29.90 -5.91
CA GLN A 28 -12.46 -30.11 -5.19
C GLN A 28 -11.35 -29.23 -5.76
N VAL A 29 -10.59 -28.59 -4.89
CA VAL A 29 -9.44 -27.73 -5.25
C VAL A 29 -8.16 -28.38 -4.74
N GLU A 30 -7.22 -28.57 -5.65
CA GLU A 30 -5.88 -29.07 -5.30
C GLU A 30 -5.17 -28.10 -4.34
N ALA A 31 -4.42 -28.62 -3.37
CA ALA A 31 -3.76 -27.80 -2.36
C ALA A 31 -2.82 -26.74 -2.97
N SER A 32 -2.09 -27.09 -4.04
CA SER A 32 -1.21 -26.16 -4.76
C SER A 32 -1.98 -25.03 -5.47
N VAL A 33 -3.18 -25.33 -5.99
CA VAL A 33 -4.06 -24.33 -6.60
C VAL A 33 -4.62 -23.42 -5.52
N TYR A 34 -5.09 -23.99 -4.41
CA TYR A 34 -5.56 -23.24 -3.26
C TYR A 34 -4.50 -22.24 -2.76
N GLU A 35 -3.26 -22.68 -2.53
CA GLU A 35 -2.15 -21.80 -2.14
C GLU A 35 -1.88 -20.70 -3.18
N ALA A 36 -1.89 -21.04 -4.47
CA ALA A 36 -1.67 -20.07 -5.55
C ALA A 36 -2.77 -19.00 -5.61
N LEU A 37 -4.03 -19.38 -5.38
CA LEU A 37 -5.16 -18.45 -5.33
C LEU A 37 -5.01 -17.45 -4.19
N PHE A 38 -4.65 -17.91 -2.98
CA PHE A 38 -4.46 -17.02 -1.85
C PHE A 38 -3.25 -16.09 -2.03
N ARG A 39 -2.14 -16.57 -2.58
CA ARG A 39 -1.01 -15.70 -2.96
C ARG A 39 -1.41 -14.64 -4.00
N GLY A 40 -2.24 -15.02 -4.97
CA GLY A 40 -2.77 -14.09 -5.96
C GLY A 40 -3.69 -13.04 -5.34
N GLN A 41 -4.53 -13.44 -4.39
CA GLN A 41 -5.38 -12.53 -3.64
C GLN A 41 -4.58 -11.55 -2.78
N GLU A 42 -3.53 -12.03 -2.10
CA GLU A 42 -2.58 -11.17 -1.37
C GLU A 42 -1.86 -10.19 -2.30
N ALA A 43 -1.62 -10.56 -3.55
CA ALA A 43 -1.09 -9.69 -4.60
C ALA A 43 -2.14 -8.74 -5.22
N GLY A 44 -3.37 -8.72 -4.72
CA GLY A 44 -4.43 -7.78 -5.13
C GLY A 44 -5.36 -8.29 -6.24
N LYS A 45 -5.28 -9.58 -6.63
CA LYS A 45 -6.23 -10.19 -7.55
C LYS A 45 -7.51 -10.62 -6.83
N LEU A 46 -8.57 -10.87 -7.60
CA LEU A 46 -9.81 -11.44 -7.09
C LEU A 46 -9.87 -12.93 -7.43
N ILE A 47 -10.45 -13.72 -6.52
CA ILE A 47 -10.79 -15.11 -6.79
C ILE A 47 -12.25 -15.13 -7.26
N GLN A 48 -12.50 -15.67 -8.44
CA GLN A 48 -13.84 -15.80 -9.02
C GLN A 48 -14.03 -17.20 -9.61
N ALA A 49 -15.27 -17.68 -9.67
CA ALA A 49 -15.58 -18.92 -10.38
C ALA A 49 -15.45 -18.71 -11.90
N ASP A 50 -14.83 -19.65 -12.60
CA ASP A 50 -14.88 -19.76 -14.05
C ASP A 50 -16.20 -20.40 -14.54
N GLY A 51 -16.33 -20.61 -15.85
CA GLY A 51 -17.52 -21.23 -16.45
C GLY A 51 -17.76 -22.70 -16.04
N ASN A 52 -16.78 -23.35 -15.42
CA ASN A 52 -16.86 -24.72 -14.91
C ASN A 52 -17.07 -24.77 -13.39
N GLY A 53 -17.17 -23.62 -12.72
CA GLY A 53 -17.30 -23.52 -11.27
C GLY A 53 -15.97 -23.62 -10.51
N CYS A 54 -14.84 -23.65 -11.21
CA CYS A 54 -13.51 -23.68 -10.59
C CYS A 54 -13.04 -22.28 -10.20
N PRO A 55 -12.36 -22.10 -9.05
CA PRO A 55 -11.83 -20.81 -8.68
C PRO A 55 -10.62 -20.45 -9.54
N VAL A 56 -10.63 -19.25 -10.11
CA VAL A 56 -9.56 -18.67 -10.91
C VAL A 56 -9.21 -17.26 -10.41
N LEU A 57 -7.97 -16.84 -10.63
CA LEU A 57 -7.54 -15.47 -10.38
C LEU A 57 -7.92 -14.58 -11.55
N VAL A 58 -8.64 -13.51 -11.27
CA VAL A 58 -8.94 -12.44 -12.22
C VAL A 58 -8.36 -11.14 -11.70
N ASP A 59 -7.96 -10.25 -12.62
CA ASP A 59 -7.59 -8.90 -12.22
C ASP A 59 -8.83 -8.19 -11.68
N GLY A 60 -8.66 -7.48 -10.57
CA GLY A 60 -9.72 -6.65 -10.02
C GLY A 60 -10.14 -5.55 -11.02
N PRO A 61 -11.32 -4.95 -10.85
CA PRO A 61 -11.68 -3.79 -11.65
C PRO A 61 -10.58 -2.73 -11.51
N ALA A 62 -10.13 -2.20 -12.64
CA ALA A 62 -9.15 -1.13 -12.64
C ALA A 62 -9.67 0.02 -11.75
N LEU A 63 -8.82 0.51 -10.84
CA LEU A 63 -9.15 1.66 -10.01
C LEU A 63 -9.54 2.83 -10.91
N SER A 64 -10.60 3.56 -10.54
CA SER A 64 -10.92 4.81 -11.21
C SER A 64 -9.76 5.79 -11.08
N ILE A 65 -9.63 6.73 -12.02
CA ILE A 65 -8.57 7.76 -11.94
C ILE A 65 -8.60 8.49 -10.60
N GLU A 66 -9.80 8.73 -10.06
CA GLU A 66 -9.95 9.36 -8.75
C GLU A 66 -9.45 8.48 -7.61
N GLN A 67 -9.73 7.19 -7.63
CA GLN A 67 -9.19 6.25 -6.64
C GLN A 67 -7.66 6.15 -6.73
N GLN A 68 -7.10 6.15 -7.94
CA GLN A 68 -5.65 6.14 -8.15
C GLN A 68 -5.00 7.42 -7.61
N ARG A 69 -5.59 8.59 -7.88
CA ARG A 69 -5.15 9.88 -7.35
C ARG A 69 -5.14 9.87 -5.83
N GLN A 70 -6.25 9.46 -5.22
CA GLN A 70 -6.42 9.44 -3.77
C GLN A 70 -5.41 8.49 -3.11
N ALA A 71 -5.15 7.32 -3.70
CA ALA A 71 -4.14 6.39 -3.21
C ALA A 71 -2.72 6.99 -3.24
N ARG A 72 -2.35 7.68 -4.33
CA ARG A 72 -1.04 8.33 -4.45
C ARG A 72 -0.89 9.52 -3.52
N ILE A 73 -1.94 10.32 -3.34
CA ILE A 73 -1.99 11.42 -2.37
C ILE A 73 -1.81 10.86 -0.95
N ALA A 74 -2.54 9.80 -0.59
CA ALA A 74 -2.43 9.18 0.72
C ALA A 74 -1.02 8.63 0.98
N HIS A 75 -0.38 8.04 -0.04
CA HIS A 75 1.01 7.61 0.05
C HIS A 75 1.96 8.78 0.34
N CYS A 76 1.87 9.88 -0.41
CA CYS A 76 2.68 11.07 -0.18
C CYS A 76 2.45 11.65 1.21
N GLN A 77 1.20 11.70 1.68
CA GLN A 77 0.84 12.17 3.02
C GLN A 77 1.45 11.30 4.12
N GLY A 78 1.48 9.97 3.93
CA GLY A 78 2.15 9.04 4.86
C GLY A 78 3.64 9.32 4.96
N GLU A 79 4.32 9.49 3.83
CA GLU A 79 5.76 9.80 3.80
C GLU A 79 6.06 11.18 4.39
N ILE A 80 5.23 12.20 4.12
CA ILE A 80 5.34 13.52 4.76
C ILE A 80 5.21 13.38 6.27
N SER A 81 4.22 12.64 6.77
CA SER A 81 4.02 12.48 8.22
C SER A 81 5.23 11.82 8.90
N ARG A 82 5.85 10.83 8.24
CA ARG A 82 7.09 10.21 8.70
C ARG A 82 8.25 11.21 8.72
N LEU A 83 8.40 11.99 7.66
CA LEU A 83 9.45 13.01 7.55
C LEU A 83 9.27 14.15 8.56
N GLU A 84 8.03 14.57 8.85
CA GLU A 84 7.74 15.58 9.87
C GLU A 84 8.16 15.09 11.28
N ALA A 85 8.01 13.80 11.58
CA ALA A 85 8.54 13.23 12.81
C ALA A 85 10.08 13.29 12.89
N ASP A 86 10.77 13.01 11.78
CA ASP A 86 12.23 13.16 11.68
C ASP A 86 12.66 14.63 11.80
N GLN A 87 11.90 15.55 11.18
CA GLN A 87 12.09 16.99 11.29
C GLN A 87 12.05 17.45 12.75
N HIS A 88 11.01 17.04 13.50
CA HIS A 88 10.86 17.39 14.90
C HIS A 88 12.02 16.87 15.77
N ARG A 89 12.52 15.66 15.49
CA ARG A 89 13.70 15.12 16.19
C ARG A 89 14.94 15.97 15.91
N ALA A 90 15.24 16.24 14.64
CA ALA A 90 16.39 17.05 14.25
C ALA A 90 16.34 18.47 14.82
N VAL A 91 15.18 19.13 14.77
CA VAL A 91 14.97 20.46 15.36
C VAL A 91 15.24 20.45 16.87
N ARG A 92 14.76 19.43 17.59
CA ARG A 92 14.99 19.32 19.04
C ARG A 92 16.47 19.17 19.37
N GLU A 93 17.22 18.38 18.61
CA GLU A 93 18.67 18.22 18.79
C GLU A 93 19.41 19.53 18.54
N LEU A 94 19.08 20.24 17.46
CA LEU A 94 19.66 21.55 17.16
C LEU A 94 19.37 22.59 18.24
N LEU A 95 18.13 22.64 18.73
CA LEU A 95 17.76 23.54 19.84
C LEU A 95 18.56 23.21 21.11
N THR A 96 18.77 21.93 21.40
CA THR A 96 19.57 21.49 22.55
C THR A 96 21.01 21.97 22.42
N LEU A 97 21.62 21.86 21.23
CA LEU A 97 22.97 22.37 20.96
C LEU A 97 23.04 23.90 21.13
N MET A 98 22.08 24.63 20.56
CA MET A 98 22.05 26.10 20.62
C MET A 98 21.86 26.60 22.06
N LEU A 99 20.99 25.95 22.84
CA LEU A 99 20.82 26.25 24.27
C LEU A 99 22.08 25.93 25.09
N GLY A 100 22.89 24.97 24.63
CA GLY A 100 24.22 24.68 25.16
C GLY A 100 25.33 25.65 24.72
N GLY A 101 24.99 26.70 23.96
CA GLY A 101 25.93 27.73 23.51
C GLY A 101 26.52 27.48 22.11
N ALA A 102 26.06 26.47 21.38
CA ALA A 102 26.48 26.28 19.99
C ALA A 102 25.98 27.42 19.10
N ILE A 103 26.85 27.89 18.19
CA ILE A 103 26.50 28.91 17.21
C ILE A 103 25.55 28.28 16.15
N PRO A 104 24.45 28.95 15.76
CA PRO A 104 23.47 28.38 14.82
C PRO A 104 24.08 27.88 13.50
N ALA A 105 25.05 28.62 12.94
CA ALA A 105 25.72 28.24 11.70
C ALA A 105 26.50 26.91 11.83
N ASP A 106 27.06 26.63 13.00
CA ASP A 106 27.78 25.37 13.26
C ASP A 106 26.80 24.24 13.59
N ALA A 107 25.74 24.55 14.34
CA ALA A 107 24.66 23.59 14.60
C ALA A 107 24.06 23.08 13.28
N LEU A 108 23.84 23.95 12.28
CA LEU A 108 23.35 23.55 10.95
C LEU A 108 24.33 22.66 10.15
N ARG A 109 25.62 22.67 10.48
CA ARG A 109 26.62 21.80 9.84
C ARG A 109 26.68 20.40 10.44
N THR A 110 26.08 20.20 11.61
CA THR A 110 25.98 18.87 12.25
C THR A 110 25.11 17.92 11.44
N GLU A 111 25.16 16.63 11.77
CA GLU A 111 24.29 15.62 11.15
C GLU A 111 22.80 15.97 11.30
N ALA A 112 22.37 16.44 12.48
CA ALA A 112 21.00 16.90 12.70
C ALA A 112 20.62 18.09 11.80
N GLY A 113 21.55 19.02 11.59
CA GLY A 113 21.36 20.18 10.71
C GLY A 113 21.22 19.78 9.25
N GLN A 114 22.09 18.89 8.77
CA GLN A 114 22.01 18.35 7.41
C GLN A 114 20.74 17.52 7.20
N LYS A 115 20.37 16.70 8.19
CA LYS A 115 19.14 15.89 8.17
C LYS A 115 17.90 16.78 8.06
N LEU A 116 17.84 17.87 8.83
CA LEU A 116 16.74 18.83 8.76
C LEU A 116 16.59 19.41 7.35
N GLN A 117 17.68 19.87 6.73
CA GLN A 117 17.65 20.41 5.36
C GLN A 117 17.19 19.38 4.31
N GLN A 118 17.66 18.13 4.45
CA GLN A 118 17.24 17.03 3.59
C GLN A 118 15.74 16.73 3.73
N VAL A 119 15.26 16.65 4.97
CA VAL A 119 13.84 16.42 5.30
C VAL A 119 12.96 17.54 4.74
N ASP A 120 13.35 18.80 4.92
CA ASP A 120 12.61 19.95 4.39
C ASP A 120 12.50 19.90 2.85
N THR A 121 13.61 19.58 2.19
CA THR A 121 13.66 19.43 0.73
C THR A 121 12.77 18.28 0.25
N ALA A 122 12.79 17.15 0.96
CA ALA A 122 11.96 15.98 0.64
C ALA A 122 10.47 16.28 0.82
N ILE A 123 10.08 16.93 1.93
CA ILE A 123 8.69 17.35 2.17
C ILE A 123 8.22 18.32 1.08
N ALA A 124 9.05 19.30 0.70
CA ALA A 124 8.71 20.24 -0.37
C ALA A 124 8.48 19.52 -1.71
N ARG A 125 9.34 18.55 -2.05
CA ARG A 125 9.20 17.72 -3.25
C ARG A 125 7.90 16.91 -3.23
N LEU A 126 7.59 16.26 -2.11
CA LEU A 126 6.36 15.46 -1.96
C LEU A 126 5.10 16.34 -2.07
N ARG A 127 5.11 17.54 -1.50
CA ARG A 127 4.00 18.50 -1.63
C ARG A 127 3.79 18.95 -3.07
N ALA A 128 4.87 19.24 -3.80
CA ALA A 128 4.80 19.56 -5.24
C ALA A 128 4.28 18.36 -6.06
N MET A 129 4.68 17.14 -5.69
CA MET A 129 4.19 15.91 -6.32
C MET A 129 2.70 15.71 -6.10
N MET A 130 2.20 15.95 -4.88
CA MET A 130 0.76 15.91 -4.57
C MET A 130 -0.05 16.91 -5.41
N GLU A 131 0.49 18.12 -5.65
CA GLU A 131 -0.16 19.10 -6.51
C GLU A 131 -0.27 18.62 -7.96
N ARG A 132 0.80 18.01 -8.50
CA ARG A 132 0.79 17.39 -9.84
C ARG A 132 -0.19 16.22 -9.92
N ILE A 133 -0.19 15.33 -8.91
CA ILE A 133 -1.17 14.24 -8.79
C ILE A 133 -2.59 14.81 -8.79
N GLY A 134 -2.85 15.88 -8.05
CA GLY A 134 -4.16 16.55 -7.99
C GLY A 134 -4.67 17.06 -9.33
N LYS A 135 -3.78 17.42 -10.26
CA LYS A 135 -4.13 17.97 -11.58
C LYS A 135 -4.29 16.92 -12.68
N ALA A 136 -3.74 15.72 -12.51
CA ALA A 136 -3.75 14.68 -13.53
C ALA A 136 -5.18 14.23 -13.88
N GLN A 137 -5.52 14.11 -15.16
CA GLN A 137 -6.85 13.71 -15.61
C GLN A 137 -6.88 12.27 -16.14
N THR A 138 -5.71 11.70 -16.41
CA THR A 138 -5.55 10.38 -17.02
C THR A 138 -4.60 9.49 -16.22
N ALA A 139 -4.65 8.18 -16.45
CA ALA A 139 -3.72 7.24 -15.83
C ALA A 139 -2.27 7.50 -16.29
N THR A 140 -2.10 7.83 -17.58
CA THR A 140 -0.79 8.19 -18.16
C THR A 140 -0.19 9.41 -17.47
N GLU A 141 -0.97 10.48 -17.30
CA GLU A 141 -0.49 11.68 -16.59
C GLU A 141 -0.10 11.37 -15.15
N LEU A 142 -0.85 10.49 -14.45
CA LEU A 142 -0.50 10.05 -13.10
C LEU A 142 0.83 9.29 -13.10
N ASP A 143 1.05 8.37 -14.03
CA ASP A 143 2.30 7.60 -14.15
C ASP A 143 3.53 8.46 -14.42
N GLU A 144 3.36 9.64 -15.04
CA GLU A 144 4.44 10.62 -15.26
C GLU A 144 4.77 11.48 -14.02
N VAL A 145 4.00 11.38 -12.94
CA VAL A 145 4.24 12.19 -11.72
C VAL A 145 5.38 11.65 -10.84
N VAL A 146 5.92 10.46 -11.14
CA VAL A 146 7.03 9.79 -10.42
C VAL A 146 8.27 10.68 -10.27
#